data_AF-A0A8J8ECG8-F1
#
_entry.id   AF-A0A8J8ECG8-F1
#
_cell.length_a   1.000
_cell.length_b   1.000
_cell.length_c   1.000
_cell.angle_alpha   90.00
_cell.angle_beta   90.00
_cell.angle_gamma   90.00
#
_symmetry.space_group_name_H-M   'P 1'
#
loop_
_entity.id
_entity.type
_entity.pdbx_description
1 polymer ?
#
loop_
_entity_poly.entity_id
_entity_poly.type
_entity_poly.pdbx_seq_one_letter_code
_entity_poly.pdbx_strand_id
1 'polypeptide(L)'
;MIALALGAIVGFTMAAAAGRLKGRLNELTIAILVPLLTYIVADGFHGGWTGNVFISTPLGDFTPDEMIGLDTFLALLLSLLYVHIRGRRALSIDEFPSFASFATAMIGLAIGLSAGSWHVLLVPGLAVYALLVWLSLRNPFTFLNAVPCGGEAAGVARELGFECLTDRESLGILKVEKHILIGGKAMEMFPRWKEVAGCIARVPASGGGFRVGVYLLYLLPVPVGLVLGEGLLAAAVLVSLAFVIHVLSTVLMVSSTKKRLPEGCREVTEEYRQFFRKNKKRSRFDAVVD
;
A
#
# COMPACT_ATOMS: atom_id res chain seq x y z
N MET A 1 -24.86 -2.12 -9.95
CA MET A 1 -25.16 -2.49 -8.56
C MET A 1 -25.12 -3.99 -8.28
N ILE A 2 -25.67 -4.87 -9.13
CA ILE A 2 -25.49 -6.33 -8.94
C ILE A 2 -24.00 -6.70 -8.99
N ALA A 3 -23.24 -6.13 -9.92
CA ALA A 3 -21.81 -6.34 -10.02
C ALA A 3 -21.05 -5.84 -8.78
N LEU A 4 -21.37 -4.65 -8.26
CA LEU A 4 -20.87 -4.18 -6.96
C LEU A 4 -21.14 -5.18 -5.83
N ALA A 5 -22.38 -5.67 -5.69
CA ALA A 5 -22.74 -6.60 -4.63
C ALA A 5 -21.97 -7.91 -4.73
N LEU A 6 -21.89 -8.50 -5.93
CA LEU A 6 -21.14 -9.73 -6.17
C LEU A 6 -19.64 -9.53 -5.93
N GLY A 7 -19.05 -8.47 -6.49
CA GLY A 7 -17.64 -8.13 -6.32
C GLY A 7 -17.26 -7.93 -4.85
N ALA A 8 -18.08 -7.19 -4.09
CA ALA A 8 -17.88 -6.97 -2.67
C ALA A 8 -18.04 -8.25 -1.84
N ILE A 9 -19.11 -9.03 -2.05
CA ILE A 9 -19.35 -10.28 -1.31
C ILE A 9 -18.21 -11.26 -1.54
N VAL A 10 -17.86 -11.54 -2.81
CA VAL A 10 -16.79 -12.47 -3.15
C VAL A 10 -15.44 -11.93 -2.65
N GLY A 11 -15.13 -10.67 -2.93
CA GLY A 11 -13.85 -10.09 -2.56
C GLY A 11 -13.61 -10.03 -1.04
N PHE A 12 -14.60 -9.58 -0.25
CA PHE A 12 -14.45 -9.52 1.21
C PHE A 12 -14.51 -10.89 1.88
N THR A 13 -15.28 -11.85 1.35
CA THR A 13 -15.24 -13.23 1.86
C THR A 13 -13.89 -13.89 1.59
N MET A 14 -13.31 -13.69 0.41
CA MET A 14 -11.94 -14.12 0.10
C MET A 14 -10.91 -13.45 1.00
N ALA A 15 -11.04 -12.13 1.26
CA ALA A 15 -10.19 -11.41 2.19
C ALA A 15 -10.25 -12.01 3.59
N ALA A 16 -11.46 -12.22 4.13
CA ALA A 16 -11.67 -12.81 5.45
C ALA A 16 -11.12 -14.24 5.54
N ALA A 17 -11.32 -15.06 4.51
CA ALA A 17 -10.77 -16.41 4.44
C ALA A 17 -9.23 -16.39 4.43
N ALA A 18 -8.63 -15.53 3.61
CA ALA A 18 -7.18 -15.36 3.58
C ALA A 18 -6.61 -14.83 4.90
N GLY A 19 -7.34 -13.93 5.56
CA GLY A 19 -7.00 -13.44 6.90
C GLY A 19 -6.92 -14.55 7.93
N ARG A 20 -7.90 -15.47 7.92
CA ARG A 20 -7.92 -16.64 8.82
C ARG A 20 -6.80 -17.62 8.51
N LEU A 21 -6.46 -17.83 7.24
CA LEU A 21 -5.50 -18.86 6.82
C LEU A 21 -4.04 -18.37 6.82
N LYS A 22 -3.80 -17.10 6.50
CA LYS A 22 -2.47 -16.55 6.22
C LYS A 22 -2.17 -15.24 6.97
N GLY A 23 -3.03 -14.82 7.88
CA GLY A 23 -2.81 -13.63 8.72
C GLY A 23 -3.30 -12.32 8.12
N ARG A 24 -3.17 -11.25 8.91
CA ARG A 24 -3.81 -9.95 8.65
C ARG A 24 -3.32 -9.25 7.39
N LEU A 25 -2.03 -9.32 7.08
CA LEU A 25 -1.48 -8.74 5.84
C LEU A 25 -2.25 -9.26 4.61
N ASN A 26 -2.46 -10.57 4.51
CA ASN A 26 -3.17 -11.18 3.38
C ASN A 26 -4.64 -10.77 3.31
N GLU A 27 -5.31 -10.59 4.46
CA GLU A 27 -6.68 -10.06 4.52
C GLU A 27 -6.75 -8.68 3.87
N LEU A 28 -5.86 -7.77 4.28
CA LEU A 28 -5.87 -6.39 3.80
C LEU A 28 -5.45 -6.29 2.34
N THR A 29 -4.46 -7.08 1.90
CA THR A 29 -4.00 -7.15 0.51
C THR A 29 -5.11 -7.63 -0.43
N ILE A 30 -5.94 -8.59 -0.02
CA ILE A 30 -7.07 -9.03 -0.85
C ILE A 30 -8.23 -8.02 -0.77
N ALA A 31 -8.45 -7.40 0.40
CA ALA A 31 -9.50 -6.38 0.54
C ALA A 31 -9.25 -5.15 -0.34
N ILE A 32 -7.99 -4.74 -0.57
CA ILE A 32 -7.67 -3.63 -1.47
C ILE A 32 -7.79 -4.00 -2.97
N LEU A 33 -7.87 -5.29 -3.29
CA LEU A 33 -8.09 -5.80 -4.66
C LEU A 33 -9.58 -5.91 -5.06
N VAL A 34 -10.50 -5.73 -4.11
CA VAL A 34 -11.95 -5.79 -4.37
C VAL A 34 -12.43 -4.84 -5.48
N PRO A 35 -11.89 -3.61 -5.67
CA PRO A 35 -12.31 -2.75 -6.77
C PRO A 35 -11.98 -3.36 -8.13
N LEU A 36 -10.83 -4.01 -8.27
CA LEU A 36 -10.46 -4.73 -9.50
C LEU A 36 -11.39 -5.93 -9.75
N LEU A 37 -11.69 -6.72 -8.71
CA LEU A 37 -12.64 -7.82 -8.83
C LEU A 37 -14.04 -7.33 -9.24
N THR A 38 -14.48 -6.23 -8.63
CA THR A 38 -15.76 -5.60 -8.94
C THR A 38 -15.78 -5.10 -10.39
N TYR A 39 -14.70 -4.48 -10.85
CA TYR A 39 -14.56 -4.06 -12.24
C TYR A 39 -14.68 -5.23 -13.21
N ILE A 40 -13.96 -6.34 -12.96
CA ILE A 40 -14.02 -7.53 -13.84
C ILE A 40 -15.44 -8.11 -13.89
N VAL A 41 -16.12 -8.18 -12.75
CA VAL A 41 -17.52 -8.63 -12.71
C VAL A 41 -18.42 -7.64 -13.45
N ALA A 42 -18.25 -6.34 -13.23
CA ALA A 42 -19.05 -5.30 -13.88
C ALA A 42 -18.87 -5.31 -15.40
N ASP A 43 -17.64 -5.43 -15.89
CA ASP A 43 -17.34 -5.60 -17.31
C ASP A 43 -17.99 -6.86 -17.89
N GLY A 44 -18.01 -7.98 -17.15
CA GLY A 44 -18.71 -9.19 -17.57
C GLY A 44 -20.25 -9.04 -17.65
N PHE A 45 -20.86 -8.19 -16.83
CA PHE A 45 -22.31 -7.96 -16.82
C PHE A 45 -22.75 -6.83 -17.77
N HIS A 46 -21.93 -5.80 -17.92
CA HIS A 46 -22.28 -4.54 -18.59
C HIS A 46 -21.48 -4.29 -19.87
N GLY A 47 -20.31 -4.92 -20.04
CA GLY A 47 -19.43 -4.74 -21.17
C GLY A 47 -20.00 -5.30 -22.48
N GLY A 48 -19.80 -4.57 -23.58
CA GLY A 48 -20.29 -4.94 -24.91
C GLY A 48 -21.75 -4.54 -25.20
N TRP A 49 -22.42 -3.87 -24.26
CA TRP A 49 -23.80 -3.37 -24.42
C TRP A 49 -23.85 -1.88 -24.78
N THR A 50 -22.90 -1.41 -25.59
CA THR A 50 -22.73 0.02 -25.91
C THR A 50 -23.99 0.62 -26.53
N GLY A 51 -24.34 1.85 -26.10
CA GLY A 51 -25.51 2.59 -26.60
C GLY A 51 -26.85 2.27 -25.92
N ASN A 52 -26.90 1.35 -24.95
CA ASN A 52 -28.09 1.10 -24.16
C ASN A 52 -28.14 1.98 -22.90
N VAL A 53 -29.35 2.36 -22.48
CA VAL A 53 -29.60 2.94 -21.15
C VAL A 53 -29.93 1.81 -20.19
N PHE A 54 -29.11 1.62 -19.15
CA PHE A 54 -29.33 0.56 -18.16
C PHE A 54 -30.21 1.03 -17.00
N ILE A 55 -30.08 2.30 -16.59
CA ILE A 55 -30.89 2.88 -15.51
C ILE A 55 -31.22 4.32 -15.88
N SER A 56 -32.50 4.62 -16.07
CA SER A 56 -33.00 6.00 -16.15
C SER A 56 -33.35 6.51 -14.76
N THR A 57 -32.73 7.61 -14.36
CA THR A 57 -33.05 8.31 -13.10
C THR A 57 -33.46 9.75 -13.39
N PRO A 58 -34.10 10.47 -12.45
CA PRO A 58 -34.35 11.90 -12.61
C PRO A 58 -33.07 12.75 -12.80
N LEU A 59 -31.90 12.17 -12.52
CA LEU A 59 -30.60 12.80 -12.67
C LEU A 59 -29.93 12.50 -14.02
N GLY A 60 -30.52 11.64 -14.84
CA GLY A 60 -30.00 11.24 -16.14
C GLY A 60 -30.11 9.73 -16.42
N ASP A 61 -29.83 9.38 -17.66
CA ASP A 61 -29.75 8.01 -18.17
C ASP A 61 -28.33 7.48 -18.02
N PHE A 62 -28.16 6.41 -17.25
CA PHE A 62 -26.87 5.79 -17.03
C PHE A 62 -26.57 4.73 -18.09
N THR A 63 -25.43 4.91 -18.75
CA THR A 63 -24.89 3.95 -19.71
C THR A 63 -24.15 2.79 -18.99
N PRO A 64 -23.95 1.64 -19.66
CA PRO A 64 -23.22 0.51 -19.07
C PRO A 64 -21.83 0.89 -18.55
N ASP A 65 -21.10 1.75 -19.27
CA ASP A 65 -19.74 2.16 -18.90
C ASP A 65 -19.75 3.04 -17.64
N GLU A 66 -20.74 3.93 -17.53
CA GLU A 66 -20.94 4.74 -16.32
C GLU A 66 -21.23 3.88 -15.09
N MET A 67 -21.97 2.79 -15.26
CA MET A 67 -22.25 1.82 -14.20
C MET A 67 -21.02 1.02 -13.79
N ILE A 68 -20.16 0.62 -14.74
CA ILE A 68 -18.87 -0.03 -14.44
C ILE A 68 -17.98 0.91 -13.61
N GLY A 69 -17.89 2.17 -14.03
CA GLY A 69 -17.12 3.19 -13.32
C GLY A 69 -17.63 3.40 -11.89
N LEU A 70 -18.94 3.57 -11.73
CA LEU A 70 -19.59 3.79 -10.44
C LEU A 70 -19.46 2.58 -9.50
N ASP A 71 -19.74 1.36 -9.97
CA ASP A 71 -19.59 0.13 -9.17
C ASP A 71 -18.13 -0.03 -8.70
N THR A 72 -17.15 0.26 -9.57
CA THR A 72 -15.71 0.19 -9.24
C THR A 72 -15.31 1.24 -8.20
N PHE A 73 -15.80 2.48 -8.33
CA PHE A 73 -15.51 3.55 -7.38
C PHE A 73 -16.14 3.31 -6.01
N LEU A 74 -17.40 2.83 -5.97
CA LEU A 74 -18.04 2.45 -4.72
C LEU A 74 -17.30 1.29 -4.04
N ALA A 75 -16.84 0.30 -4.82
CA ALA A 75 -16.00 -0.77 -4.29
C ALA A 75 -14.69 -0.24 -3.69
N LEU A 76 -14.05 0.77 -4.29
CA LEU A 76 -12.89 1.44 -3.71
C LEU A 76 -13.21 2.04 -2.33
N LEU A 77 -14.31 2.77 -2.20
CA LEU A 77 -14.72 3.35 -0.92
C LEU A 77 -14.97 2.26 0.14
N LEU A 78 -15.65 1.18 -0.23
CA LEU A 78 -15.89 0.04 0.66
C LEU A 78 -14.59 -0.64 1.08
N SER A 79 -13.65 -0.84 0.15
CA SER A 79 -12.32 -1.40 0.44
C SER A 79 -11.53 -0.53 1.40
N LEU A 80 -11.52 0.79 1.18
CA LEU A 80 -10.82 1.73 2.06
C LEU A 80 -11.42 1.71 3.47
N LEU A 81 -12.75 1.69 3.58
CA LEU A 81 -13.43 1.57 4.87
C LEU A 81 -13.10 0.24 5.56
N TYR A 82 -13.17 -0.88 4.83
CA TYR A 82 -12.84 -2.20 5.35
C TYR A 82 -11.40 -2.26 5.85
N VAL A 83 -10.44 -1.84 5.02
CA VAL A 83 -9.01 -1.80 5.36
C VAL A 83 -8.77 -0.88 6.54
N HIS A 84 -9.41 0.29 6.61
CA HIS A 84 -9.26 1.21 7.74
C HIS A 84 -9.75 0.60 9.06
N ILE A 85 -10.88 -0.10 9.06
CA ILE A 85 -11.43 -0.73 10.27
C ILE A 85 -10.60 -1.94 10.68
N ARG A 86 -10.29 -2.83 9.73
CA ARG A 86 -9.65 -4.12 9.99
C ARG A 86 -8.13 -4.03 10.13
N GLY A 87 -7.54 -2.99 9.57
CA GLY A 87 -6.10 -2.79 9.56
C GLY A 87 -5.54 -2.06 10.77
N ARG A 88 -6.37 -1.50 11.66
CA ARG A 88 -5.88 -0.81 12.86
C ARG A 88 -5.02 -1.75 13.70
N ARG A 89 -3.76 -1.36 13.93
CA ARG A 89 -2.78 -2.17 14.67
C ARG A 89 -2.69 -3.62 14.18
N ALA A 90 -2.74 -3.83 12.87
CA ALA A 90 -2.76 -5.17 12.29
C ALA A 90 -1.41 -5.64 11.76
N LEU A 91 -0.53 -4.71 11.36
CA LEU A 91 0.70 -5.01 10.63
C LEU A 91 1.92 -4.92 11.53
N SER A 92 2.87 -5.83 11.35
CA SER A 92 4.19 -5.73 11.98
C SER A 92 5.05 -4.65 11.32
N ILE A 93 6.17 -4.28 11.96
CA ILE A 93 7.16 -3.35 11.40
C ILE A 93 7.67 -3.82 10.03
N ASP A 94 7.85 -5.13 9.84
CA ASP A 94 8.34 -5.70 8.58
C ASP A 94 7.30 -5.69 7.45
N GLU A 95 6.02 -5.80 7.78
CA GLU A 95 4.91 -5.89 6.82
C GLU A 95 4.42 -4.51 6.37
N PHE A 96 4.48 -3.53 7.28
CA PHE A 96 3.87 -2.21 7.11
C PHE A 96 4.34 -1.47 5.83
N PRO A 97 5.66 -1.35 5.54
CA PRO A 97 6.11 -0.61 4.35
C PRO A 97 5.67 -1.25 3.03
N SER A 98 5.70 -2.58 2.95
CA SER A 98 5.30 -3.32 1.76
C SER A 98 3.81 -3.14 1.48
N PHE A 99 2.97 -3.30 2.52
CA PHE A 99 1.54 -3.09 2.40
C PHE A 99 1.20 -1.65 2.02
N ALA A 100 1.84 -0.65 2.64
CA ALA A 100 1.57 0.76 2.36
C ALA A 100 1.86 1.12 0.89
N SER A 101 2.99 0.65 0.36
CA SER A 101 3.35 0.83 -1.05
C SER A 101 2.36 0.15 -1.99
N PHE A 102 2.03 -1.12 -1.70
CA PHE A 102 1.07 -1.89 -2.50
C PHE A 102 -0.32 -1.24 -2.50
N ALA A 103 -0.86 -0.90 -1.32
CA ALA A 103 -2.18 -0.28 -1.19
C ALA A 103 -2.27 1.04 -1.96
N THR A 104 -1.22 1.88 -1.92
CA THR A 104 -1.20 3.16 -2.65
C THR A 104 -1.25 2.95 -4.17
N ALA A 105 -0.50 1.98 -4.70
CA ALA A 105 -0.54 1.62 -6.11
C ALA A 105 -1.92 1.08 -6.53
N MET A 106 -2.55 0.25 -5.70
CA MET A 106 -3.86 -0.33 -5.95
C MET A 106 -4.99 0.70 -5.89
N ILE A 107 -4.88 1.72 -5.04
CA ILE A 107 -5.81 2.85 -5.04
C ILE A 107 -5.70 3.63 -6.36
N GLY A 108 -4.48 3.90 -6.83
CA GLY A 108 -4.25 4.55 -8.13
C GLY A 108 -4.86 3.75 -9.29
N LEU A 109 -4.67 2.42 -9.29
CA LEU A 109 -5.33 1.50 -10.22
C LEU A 109 -6.85 1.62 -10.19
N ALA A 110 -7.46 1.55 -9.00
CA ALA A 110 -8.91 1.61 -8.85
C ALA A 110 -9.50 2.95 -9.34
N ILE A 111 -8.80 4.06 -9.07
CA ILE A 111 -9.18 5.37 -9.61
C ILE A 111 -9.09 5.35 -11.13
N GLY A 112 -7.99 4.86 -11.70
CA GLY A 112 -7.80 4.77 -13.15
C GLY A 112 -8.86 3.91 -13.85
N LEU A 113 -9.22 2.76 -13.27
CA LEU A 113 -10.31 1.92 -13.77
C LEU A 113 -11.66 2.64 -13.72
N SER A 114 -12.00 3.25 -12.57
CA SER A 114 -13.28 3.93 -12.42
C SER A 114 -13.42 5.14 -13.33
N ALA A 115 -12.36 5.94 -13.47
CA ALA A 115 -12.34 7.16 -14.27
C ALA A 115 -12.25 6.86 -15.77
N GLY A 116 -11.59 5.76 -16.16
CA GLY A 116 -11.56 5.28 -17.54
C GLY A 116 -12.96 4.96 -18.07
N SER A 117 -13.81 4.34 -17.26
CA SER A 117 -15.21 4.08 -17.63
C SER A 117 -16.14 5.28 -17.42
N TRP A 118 -15.93 6.08 -16.36
CA TRP A 118 -16.70 7.31 -16.14
C TRP A 118 -15.83 8.48 -15.68
N HIS A 119 -15.51 9.36 -16.63
CA HIS A 119 -14.59 10.49 -16.45
C HIS A 119 -14.97 11.44 -15.28
N VAL A 120 -16.27 11.55 -14.96
CA VAL A 120 -16.75 12.37 -13.83
C VAL A 120 -16.18 11.90 -12.49
N LEU A 121 -15.83 10.61 -12.37
CA LEU A 121 -15.25 10.03 -11.15
C LEU A 121 -13.77 10.37 -10.95
N LEU A 122 -13.11 11.01 -11.92
CA LEU A 122 -11.73 11.46 -11.79
C LEU A 122 -11.55 12.41 -10.60
N VAL A 123 -12.41 13.43 -10.52
CA VAL A 123 -12.34 14.46 -9.46
C VAL A 123 -12.53 13.85 -8.07
N PRO A 124 -13.60 13.10 -7.78
CA PRO A 124 -13.75 12.47 -6.47
C PRO A 124 -12.69 11.41 -6.19
N GLY A 125 -12.21 10.67 -7.20
CA GLY A 125 -11.09 9.73 -7.06
C GLY A 125 -9.80 10.39 -6.60
N LEU A 126 -9.40 11.48 -7.26
CA LEU A 126 -8.23 12.26 -6.87
C LEU A 126 -8.40 12.93 -5.50
N ALA A 127 -9.61 13.38 -5.16
CA ALA A 127 -9.90 13.93 -3.84
C ALA A 127 -9.73 12.87 -2.73
N VAL A 128 -10.22 11.64 -2.95
CA VAL A 128 -10.00 10.51 -2.03
C VAL A 128 -8.51 10.22 -1.90
N TYR A 129 -7.77 10.14 -3.01
CA TYR A 129 -6.32 9.91 -2.97
C TYR A 129 -5.59 10.99 -2.18
N ALA A 130 -5.86 12.27 -2.47
CA ALA A 130 -5.26 13.41 -1.77
C ALA A 130 -5.56 13.38 -0.26
N LEU A 131 -6.80 13.04 0.11
CA LEU A 131 -7.21 12.87 1.51
C LEU A 131 -6.42 11.75 2.19
N LEU A 132 -6.25 10.60 1.54
CA LEU A 132 -5.49 9.47 2.09
C LEU A 132 -4.00 9.81 2.25
N VAL A 133 -3.40 10.49 1.27
CA VAL A 133 -2.02 10.98 1.38
C VAL A 133 -1.88 11.96 2.55
N TRP A 134 -2.80 12.92 2.67
CA TRP A 134 -2.81 13.87 3.77
C TRP A 134 -2.96 13.21 5.15
N LEU A 135 -3.86 12.22 5.27
CA LEU A 135 -4.02 11.43 6.49
C LEU A 135 -2.77 10.61 6.81
N SER A 136 -2.14 10.01 5.79
CA SER A 136 -0.89 9.25 5.93
C SER A 136 0.26 10.13 6.43
N LEU A 137 0.34 11.38 5.97
CA LEU A 137 1.32 12.35 6.46
C LEU A 137 1.07 12.80 7.90
N ARG A 138 -0.18 12.77 8.38
CA ARG A 138 -0.52 13.12 9.78
C ARG A 138 -0.36 11.97 10.75
N ASN A 139 -0.74 10.76 10.35
CA ASN A 139 -0.69 9.57 11.20
C ASN A 139 -0.31 8.31 10.40
N PRO A 140 0.99 8.14 10.08
CA PRO A 140 1.45 7.03 9.28
C PRO A 140 1.31 5.68 10.00
N PHE A 141 1.24 5.68 11.33
CA PHE A 141 1.30 4.44 12.13
C PHE A 141 -0.07 3.82 12.44
N THR A 142 -1.15 4.30 11.83
CA THR A 142 -2.52 3.79 12.09
C THR A 142 -2.63 2.27 11.93
N PHE A 143 -1.90 1.70 10.96
CA PHE A 143 -1.92 0.27 10.66
C PHE A 143 -0.87 -0.55 11.44
N LEU A 144 0.08 0.13 12.08
CA LEU A 144 1.23 -0.49 12.72
C LEU A 144 0.85 -1.04 14.10
N ASN A 145 1.14 -2.31 14.33
CA ASN A 145 1.03 -2.98 15.61
C ASN A 145 2.35 -2.85 16.40
N ALA A 146 2.67 -1.64 16.81
CA ALA A 146 3.86 -1.36 17.61
C ALA A 146 3.51 -0.60 18.88
N VAL A 147 4.34 -0.79 19.91
CA VAL A 147 4.25 -0.11 21.20
C VAL A 147 5.52 0.72 21.42
N PRO A 148 5.48 1.77 22.27
CA PRO A 148 6.68 2.50 22.64
C PRO A 148 7.76 1.57 23.19
N CYS A 149 9.01 1.77 22.77
CA CYS A 149 10.14 0.99 23.28
C CYS A 149 10.34 1.21 24.78
N GLY A 150 10.77 0.16 25.48
CA GLY A 150 11.24 0.24 26.87
C GLY A 150 12.75 0.02 26.99
N GLY A 151 13.29 0.27 28.18
CA GLY A 151 14.66 -0.08 28.54
C GLY A 151 15.73 0.53 27.62
N GLU A 152 16.67 -0.31 27.20
CA GLU A 152 17.86 0.11 26.43
C GLU A 152 17.51 0.70 25.05
N ALA A 153 16.51 0.15 24.36
CA ALA A 153 16.06 0.66 23.05
C ALA A 153 15.50 2.08 23.13
N ALA A 154 14.78 2.40 24.21
CA ALA A 154 14.33 3.76 24.47
C ALA A 154 15.50 4.72 24.73
N GLY A 155 16.54 4.26 25.41
CA GLY A 155 17.77 5.04 25.65
C GLY A 155 18.48 5.39 24.34
N VAL A 156 18.78 4.37 23.52
CA VAL A 156 19.45 4.54 22.22
C VAL A 156 18.66 5.48 21.31
N ALA A 157 17.33 5.32 21.22
CA ALA A 157 16.52 6.18 20.37
C ALA A 157 16.50 7.65 20.84
N ARG A 158 16.43 7.89 22.15
CA ARG A 158 16.49 9.25 22.71
C ARG A 158 17.83 9.92 22.45
N GLU A 159 18.94 9.20 22.59
CA GLU A 159 20.28 9.71 22.27
C GLU A 159 20.39 10.12 20.79
N LEU A 160 19.69 9.40 19.91
CA LEU A 160 19.62 9.71 18.49
C LEU A 160 18.58 10.81 18.16
N GLY A 161 17.79 11.27 19.13
CA GLY A 161 16.76 12.30 18.96
C GLY A 161 15.46 11.79 18.32
N PHE A 162 15.14 10.50 18.44
CA PHE A 162 13.95 9.87 17.86
C PHE A 162 13.00 9.30 18.93
N GLU A 163 11.71 9.27 18.62
CA GLU A 163 10.74 8.43 19.32
C GLU A 163 10.91 6.98 18.85
N CYS A 164 10.70 6.01 19.73
CA CYS A 164 10.95 4.60 19.43
C CYS A 164 9.68 3.78 19.52
N LEU A 165 9.40 3.01 18.48
CA LEU A 165 8.34 2.01 18.45
C LEU A 165 8.94 0.63 18.18
N THR A 166 8.40 -0.38 18.85
CA THR A 166 8.83 -1.77 18.73
C THR A 166 7.64 -2.72 18.68
N ASP A 167 7.85 -3.88 18.09
CA ASP A 167 6.92 -5.00 18.14
C ASP A 167 7.64 -6.25 18.66
N ARG A 168 6.93 -7.39 18.77
CA ARG A 168 7.54 -8.63 19.29
C ARG A 168 8.22 -9.48 18.23
N GLU A 169 7.83 -9.36 16.97
CA GLU A 169 8.12 -10.40 15.98
C GLU A 169 8.99 -9.95 14.81
N SER A 170 9.14 -8.65 14.60
CA SER A 170 9.87 -8.13 13.45
C SER A 170 11.38 -8.17 13.65
N LEU A 171 12.07 -8.26 12.52
CA LEU A 171 13.51 -8.15 12.44
C LEU A 171 13.95 -6.77 11.95
N GLY A 172 13.03 -5.97 11.38
CA GLY A 172 13.31 -4.70 10.71
C GLY A 172 13.68 -3.57 11.65
N ILE A 173 14.61 -2.75 11.18
CA ILE A 173 14.98 -1.46 11.79
C ILE A 173 14.75 -0.40 10.72
N LEU A 174 13.86 0.56 10.97
CA LEU A 174 13.40 1.53 9.98
C LEU A 174 13.32 2.93 10.58
N LYS A 175 13.66 3.94 9.79
CA LYS A 175 13.43 5.35 10.13
C LYS A 175 12.20 5.86 9.41
N VAL A 176 11.23 6.36 10.17
CA VAL A 176 10.01 6.99 9.66
C VAL A 176 9.83 8.34 10.34
N GLU A 177 10.18 9.41 9.63
CA GLU A 177 10.12 10.79 10.12
C GLU A 177 10.88 10.99 11.44
N LYS A 178 10.18 11.30 12.54
CA LYS A 178 10.72 11.48 13.89
C LYS A 178 10.75 10.18 14.72
N HIS A 179 10.43 9.05 14.10
CA HIS A 179 10.39 7.76 14.77
C HIS A 179 11.44 6.81 14.21
N ILE A 180 12.00 5.99 15.09
CA ILE A 180 12.75 4.79 14.74
C ILE A 180 11.91 3.57 15.15
N LEU A 181 11.67 2.70 14.18
CA LEU A 181 10.99 1.42 14.40
C LEU A 181 12.06 0.36 14.56
N ILE A 182 12.04 -0.37 15.68
CA ILE A 182 13.02 -1.43 15.97
C ILE A 182 12.27 -2.71 16.29
N GLY A 183 12.40 -3.73 15.43
CA GLY A 183 11.77 -5.02 15.62
C GLY A 183 12.28 -5.76 16.86
N GLY A 184 11.38 -6.37 17.63
CA GLY A 184 11.72 -7.06 18.87
C GLY A 184 12.73 -8.18 18.68
N LYS A 185 12.53 -9.02 17.66
CA LYS A 185 13.48 -10.10 17.34
C LYS A 185 14.83 -9.57 16.85
N ALA A 186 14.87 -8.38 16.24
CA ALA A 186 16.13 -7.75 15.88
C ALA A 186 16.98 -7.49 17.13
N MET A 187 16.36 -6.98 18.19
CA MET A 187 17.05 -6.69 19.45
C MET A 187 17.50 -7.96 20.18
N GLU A 188 16.70 -9.03 20.10
CA GLU A 188 17.01 -10.32 20.74
C GLU A 188 18.10 -11.10 20.00
N MET A 189 18.08 -11.09 18.67
CA MET A 189 18.87 -12.02 17.86
C MET A 189 20.08 -11.39 17.16
N PHE A 190 20.13 -10.05 17.03
CA PHE A 190 21.23 -9.37 16.33
C PHE A 190 22.05 -8.50 17.29
N PRO A 191 23.25 -8.93 17.72
CA PRO A 191 24.02 -8.24 18.76
C PRO A 191 24.36 -6.77 18.46
N ARG A 192 24.55 -6.43 17.18
CA ARG A 192 24.94 -5.09 16.72
C ARG A 192 23.74 -4.21 16.33
N TRP A 193 22.53 -4.51 16.81
CA TRP A 193 21.32 -3.77 16.42
C TRP A 193 21.39 -2.27 16.73
N LYS A 194 22.12 -1.87 17.79
CA LYS A 194 22.34 -0.47 18.17
C LYS A 194 23.13 0.29 17.11
N GLU A 195 24.16 -0.33 16.56
CA GLU A 195 24.98 0.26 15.49
C GLU A 195 24.14 0.46 14.22
N VAL A 196 23.31 -0.53 13.88
CA VAL A 196 22.36 -0.42 12.75
C VAL A 196 21.35 0.70 12.97
N ALA A 197 20.76 0.78 14.16
CA ALA A 197 19.84 1.85 14.53
C ALA A 197 20.50 3.23 14.42
N GLY A 198 21.74 3.38 14.92
CA GLY A 198 22.53 4.60 14.77
C GLY A 198 22.82 4.95 13.31
N CYS A 199 23.16 3.96 12.49
CA CYS A 199 23.39 4.14 11.06
C CYS A 199 22.13 4.59 10.32
N ILE A 200 20.99 3.96 10.58
CA ILE A 200 19.70 4.28 9.96
C ILE A 200 19.20 5.65 10.43
N ALA A 201 19.41 6.01 11.69
CA ALA A 201 19.08 7.33 12.24
C ALA A 201 19.81 8.46 11.51
N ARG A 202 21.08 8.25 11.13
CA ARG A 202 21.92 9.22 10.40
C ARG A 202 21.55 9.38 8.93
N VAL A 203 20.75 8.49 8.35
CA VAL A 203 20.31 8.64 6.95
C VAL A 203 19.46 9.90 6.82
N PRO A 204 19.85 10.87 5.96
CA PRO A 204 19.07 12.09 5.79
C PRO A 204 17.69 11.77 5.23
N ALA A 205 16.66 12.46 5.74
CA ALA A 205 15.28 12.26 5.31
C ALA A 205 15.17 12.42 3.78
N SER A 206 14.26 11.67 3.16
CA SER A 206 13.90 11.89 1.77
C SER A 206 13.40 13.32 1.60
N GLY A 207 13.92 14.04 0.59
CA GLY A 207 13.48 15.41 0.31
C GLY A 207 12.00 15.43 -0.06
N GLY A 208 11.29 16.50 0.30
CA GLY A 208 9.85 16.63 0.03
C GLY A 208 9.47 16.36 -1.44
N GLY A 209 10.28 16.86 -2.38
CA GLY A 209 10.09 16.62 -3.81
C GLY A 209 10.17 15.14 -4.23
N PHE A 210 11.07 14.34 -3.62
CA PHE A 210 11.14 12.90 -3.89
C PHE A 210 9.89 12.19 -3.38
N ARG A 211 9.41 12.54 -2.19
CA ARG A 211 8.19 11.96 -1.60
C ARG A 211 6.96 12.28 -2.46
N VAL A 212 6.81 13.52 -2.89
CA VAL A 212 5.74 13.95 -3.81
C VAL A 212 5.86 13.21 -5.15
N GLY A 213 7.06 13.09 -5.70
CA GLY A 213 7.31 12.35 -6.95
C GLY A 213 6.86 10.89 -6.86
N VAL A 214 7.12 10.20 -5.75
CA VAL A 214 6.64 8.82 -5.52
C VAL A 214 5.12 8.77 -5.43
N TYR A 215 4.46 9.70 -4.74
CA TYR A 215 3.00 9.74 -4.70
C TYR A 215 2.36 10.06 -6.06
N LEU A 216 2.99 10.91 -6.88
CA LEU A 216 2.54 11.16 -8.25
C LEU A 216 2.74 9.94 -9.14
N LEU A 217 3.83 9.18 -8.94
CA LEU A 217 4.08 7.95 -9.68
C LEU A 217 2.94 6.94 -9.50
N TYR A 218 2.39 6.80 -8.29
CA TYR A 218 1.23 5.92 -8.03
C TYR A 218 -0.06 6.37 -8.73
N LEU A 219 -0.14 7.62 -9.20
CA LEU A 219 -1.29 8.12 -9.96
C LEU A 219 -1.16 7.89 -11.47
N LEU A 220 -0.04 7.38 -11.99
CA LEU A 220 0.11 7.07 -13.42
C LEU A 220 -0.97 6.15 -14.01
N PRO A 221 -1.58 5.19 -13.28
CA PRO A 221 -2.71 4.43 -13.81
C PRO A 221 -3.92 5.30 -14.19
N VAL A 222 -4.06 6.49 -13.60
CA VAL A 222 -5.18 7.39 -13.87
C VAL A 222 -5.16 7.94 -15.29
N PRO A 223 -4.14 8.68 -15.76
CA PRO A 223 -4.10 9.15 -17.15
C PRO A 223 -4.08 8.01 -18.16
N VAL A 224 -3.46 6.86 -17.84
CA VAL A 224 -3.48 5.69 -18.73
C VAL A 224 -4.89 5.11 -18.83
N GLY A 225 -5.63 5.03 -17.73
CA GLY A 225 -7.02 4.57 -17.72
C GLY A 225 -7.94 5.47 -18.54
N LEU A 226 -7.76 6.79 -18.44
CA LEU A 226 -8.51 7.75 -19.26
C LEU A 226 -8.26 7.59 -20.77
N VAL A 227 -7.02 7.25 -21.16
CA VAL A 227 -6.67 7.05 -22.59
C VAL A 227 -7.17 5.71 -23.11
N LEU A 228 -7.10 4.66 -22.29
CA LEU A 228 -7.50 3.31 -22.70
C LEU A 228 -9.01 3.08 -22.65
N GLY A 229 -9.74 3.83 -21.80
CA GLY A 229 -11.16 3.61 -21.55
C GLY A 229 -11.43 2.35 -20.74
N GLU A 230 -12.62 1.78 -20.92
CA GLU A 230 -13.08 0.54 -20.31
C GLU A 230 -12.62 -0.74 -21.03
N GLY A 231 -12.89 -1.90 -20.42
CA GLY A 231 -12.56 -3.22 -20.94
C GLY A 231 -11.45 -3.98 -20.20
N LEU A 232 -11.39 -5.29 -20.45
CA LEU A 232 -10.41 -6.20 -19.83
C LEU A 232 -8.96 -5.92 -20.25
N LEU A 233 -8.74 -5.46 -21.49
CA LEU A 233 -7.39 -5.11 -21.94
C LEU A 233 -6.86 -3.91 -21.16
N ALA A 234 -7.67 -2.87 -20.98
CA ALA A 234 -7.34 -1.72 -20.15
C ALA A 234 -7.02 -2.16 -18.71
N ALA A 235 -7.85 -3.03 -18.12
CA ALA A 235 -7.59 -3.57 -16.80
C ALA A 235 -6.27 -4.35 -16.70
N ALA A 236 -5.97 -5.21 -17.67
CA ALA A 236 -4.71 -5.97 -17.69
C ALA A 236 -3.48 -5.05 -17.80
N VAL A 237 -3.55 -4.03 -18.64
CA VAL A 237 -2.50 -3.01 -18.78
C VAL A 237 -2.32 -2.24 -17.47
N LEU A 238 -3.41 -1.76 -16.87
CA LEU A 238 -3.35 -0.99 -15.64
C LEU A 238 -2.87 -1.82 -14.44
N VAL A 239 -3.25 -3.10 -14.33
CA VAL A 239 -2.73 -4.02 -13.31
C VAL A 239 -1.24 -4.21 -13.47
N SER A 240 -0.78 -4.43 -14.70
CA SER A 240 0.65 -4.58 -15.01
C SER A 240 1.42 -3.30 -14.66
N LEU A 241 0.86 -2.14 -15.00
CA LEU A 241 1.43 -0.84 -14.69
C LEU A 241 1.49 -0.60 -13.17
N ALA A 242 0.42 -0.87 -12.43
CA ALA A 242 0.38 -0.71 -10.98
C ALA A 242 1.42 -1.62 -10.30
N PHE A 243 1.58 -2.86 -10.78
CA PHE A 243 2.62 -3.77 -10.30
C PHE A 243 4.03 -3.23 -10.57
N VAL A 244 4.30 -2.76 -11.79
CA VAL A 244 5.60 -2.15 -12.14
C VAL A 244 5.88 -0.93 -11.27
N ILE A 245 4.88 -0.06 -11.04
CA ILE A 245 5.01 1.11 -10.18
C ILE A 245 5.31 0.71 -8.73
N HIS A 246 4.62 -0.29 -8.20
CA HIS A 246 4.88 -0.81 -6.86
C HIS A 246 6.33 -1.31 -6.71
N VAL A 247 6.81 -2.11 -7.66
CA VAL A 247 8.19 -2.62 -7.66
C VAL A 247 9.18 -1.46 -7.80
N LEU A 248 8.97 -0.58 -8.79
CA LEU A 248 9.88 0.54 -9.07
C LEU A 248 9.97 1.52 -7.89
N SER A 249 8.84 1.89 -7.29
CA SER A 249 8.81 2.78 -6.13
C SER A 249 9.54 2.18 -4.94
N THR A 250 9.40 0.87 -4.70
CA THR A 250 10.14 0.15 -3.66
C THR A 250 11.65 0.20 -3.94
N VAL A 251 12.08 -0.13 -5.16
CA VAL A 251 13.50 -0.08 -5.57
C VAL A 251 14.06 1.35 -5.47
N LEU A 252 13.29 2.37 -5.85
CA LEU A 252 13.71 3.77 -5.75
C LEU A 252 13.90 4.18 -4.29
N MET A 253 12.97 3.83 -3.40
CA MET A 253 13.09 4.15 -1.96
C MET A 253 14.33 3.49 -1.34
N VAL A 254 14.59 2.23 -1.71
CA VAL A 254 15.71 1.44 -1.19
C VAL A 254 17.05 1.93 -1.73
N SER A 255 17.16 2.12 -3.05
CA SER A 255 18.39 2.61 -3.67
C SER A 255 18.75 4.02 -3.19
N SER A 256 17.75 4.88 -2.99
CA SER A 256 17.94 6.23 -2.42
C SER A 256 18.48 6.16 -1.00
N THR A 257 17.95 5.24 -0.18
CA THR A 257 18.44 5.01 1.19
C THR A 257 19.88 4.49 1.19
N LYS A 258 20.19 3.49 0.34
CA LYS A 258 21.55 2.94 0.19
C LYS A 258 22.58 3.98 -0.23
N LYS A 259 22.24 4.86 -1.18
CA LYS A 259 23.15 5.93 -1.65
C LYS A 259 23.45 6.99 -0.58
N ARG A 260 22.60 7.10 0.44
CA ARG A 260 22.68 8.12 1.50
C ARG A 260 23.22 7.55 2.82
N LEU A 261 23.57 6.27 2.85
CA LEU A 261 24.18 5.64 4.02
C LEU A 261 25.63 6.13 4.18
N PRO A 262 26.05 6.53 5.39
CA PRO A 262 27.45 6.89 5.66
C PRO A 262 28.40 5.73 5.36
N GLU A 263 29.62 6.01 4.87
CA GLU A 263 30.58 4.98 4.48
C GLU A 263 30.93 4.00 5.62
N GLY A 264 31.08 4.53 6.85
CA GLY A 264 31.33 3.73 8.05
C GLY A 264 30.17 2.82 8.49
N CYS A 265 28.99 2.93 7.88
CA CYS A 265 27.82 2.11 8.18
C CYS A 265 27.65 0.92 7.23
N ARG A 266 28.46 0.85 6.16
CA ARG A 266 28.26 -0.13 5.08
C ARG A 266 28.47 -1.56 5.54
N GLU A 267 29.49 -1.80 6.37
CA GLU A 267 29.79 -3.13 6.92
C GLU A 267 28.66 -3.65 7.80
N VAL A 268 28.25 -2.86 8.80
CA VAL A 268 27.18 -3.24 9.75
C VAL A 268 25.85 -3.44 9.04
N THR A 269 25.55 -2.60 8.04
CA THR A 269 24.31 -2.71 7.27
C THR A 269 24.30 -3.96 6.38
N GLU A 270 25.45 -4.35 5.83
CA GLU A 270 25.56 -5.58 5.03
C GLU A 270 25.48 -6.84 5.90
N GLU A 271 26.11 -6.83 7.08
CA GLU A 271 25.97 -7.90 8.08
C GLU A 271 24.50 -8.05 8.51
N TYR A 272 23.85 -6.93 8.83
CA TYR A 272 22.43 -6.90 9.18
C TYR A 272 21.54 -7.36 8.02
N ARG A 273 21.87 -7.02 6.77
CA ARG A 273 21.15 -7.51 5.58
C ARG A 273 21.23 -9.03 5.47
N GLN A 274 22.41 -9.61 5.67
CA GLN A 274 22.59 -11.06 5.65
C GLN A 274 21.84 -11.74 6.80
N PHE A 275 21.92 -11.16 8.00
CA PHE A 275 21.13 -11.59 9.15
C PHE A 275 19.63 -11.57 8.85
N PHE A 276 19.11 -10.47 8.32
CA PHE A 276 17.70 -10.30 7.99
C PHE A 276 17.26 -11.32 6.93
N ARG A 277 18.06 -11.53 5.88
CA ARG A 277 17.78 -12.51 4.81
C ARG A 277 17.78 -13.95 5.31
N LYS A 278 18.65 -14.30 6.26
CA LYS A 278 18.77 -15.64 6.83
C LYS A 278 17.63 -15.96 7.79
N ASN A 279 17.21 -14.97 8.58
CA ASN A 279 16.25 -15.17 9.68
C ASN A 279 14.80 -14.79 9.32
N LYS A 280 14.59 -14.00 8.26
CA LYS A 280 13.24 -13.74 7.76
C LYS A 280 12.67 -15.02 7.16
N LYS A 281 11.58 -15.53 7.75
CA LYS A 281 10.81 -16.64 7.16
C LYS A 281 10.37 -16.19 5.77
N ARG A 282 10.79 -16.92 4.72
CA ARG A 282 10.32 -16.69 3.34
C ARG A 282 8.81 -16.94 3.29
N SER A 283 7.99 -15.91 3.49
CA SER A 283 6.60 -15.97 3.07
C SER A 283 6.57 -15.74 1.55
N ARG A 284 5.72 -16.50 0.84
CA ARG A 284 5.68 -16.62 -0.63
C ARG A 284 5.42 -15.30 -1.40
N PHE A 285 5.17 -14.20 -0.71
CA PHE A 285 4.88 -12.89 -1.33
C PHE A 285 5.61 -11.72 -0.69
N ASP A 286 6.54 -11.96 0.24
CA ASP A 286 7.40 -10.88 0.73
C ASP A 286 8.48 -10.62 -0.30
N ALA A 287 8.27 -9.58 -1.11
CA ALA A 287 9.36 -8.96 -1.84
C ALA A 287 10.48 -8.67 -0.84
N VAL A 288 11.52 -9.50 -0.90
CA VAL A 288 12.81 -9.15 -0.31
C VAL A 288 13.19 -7.86 -1.02
N VAL A 289 13.17 -6.79 -0.25
CA VAL A 289 13.79 -5.53 -0.60
C VAL A 289 15.26 -5.83 -0.92
N ASP A 290 15.55 -5.95 -2.21
CA ASP A 290 16.89 -6.20 -2.74
C ASP A 290 17.62 -4.90 -3.06
#